data_AF-A0A8T9BJP3-F1
#
_entry.id   AF-A0A8T9BJP3-F1
#
_cell.length_a   1.000
_cell.length_b   1.000
_cell.length_c   1.000
_cell.angle_alpha   90.00
_cell.angle_beta   90.00
_cell.angle_gamma   90.00
#
_symmetry.space_group_name_H-M   'P 1'
#
loop_
_entity.id
_entity.type
_entity.pdbx_description
1 polymer ?
#
loop_
_entity_poly.entity_id
_entity_poly.type
_entity_poly.pdbx_seq_one_letter_code
_entity_poly.pdbx_strand_id
1 'polypeptide(L)'
;MIIQLDSGYDGDGGLITYEAVKEHLELDDSVIPSEELVCLCLNGQELRSKGIITLRWKGEGFRKVFKTTFHVIEGEFLPFQMLLGAQAIHEHGILKFAGFGGRAVHPKKSTADAQDIEEKSIEKNRREEHRKKAAANDKKVSADKSAQNKSSPKEDSKRRL
;
A
#
# COMPACT_ATOMS: atom_id res chain seq x y z
N MET A 1 1.06 9.44 -19.85
CA MET A 1 1.02 10.54 -18.87
C MET A 1 2.42 11.07 -18.63
N ILE A 2 2.66 12.38 -18.78
CA ILE A 2 3.96 13.01 -18.52
C ILE A 2 4.04 13.43 -17.04
N ILE A 3 5.06 12.93 -16.33
CA ILE A 3 5.27 13.16 -14.90
C ILE A 3 6.57 13.95 -14.70
N GLN A 4 6.49 15.07 -13.99
CA GLN A 4 7.63 15.90 -13.62
C GLN A 4 7.94 15.78 -12.13
N LEU A 5 9.22 15.69 -11.79
CA LEU A 5 9.70 15.81 -10.41
C LEU A 5 10.21 17.24 -10.23
N ASP A 6 9.66 17.97 -9.26
CA ASP A 6 10.06 19.34 -9.00
C ASP A 6 10.32 19.53 -7.50
N SER A 7 11.60 19.56 -7.14
CA SER A 7 12.03 19.84 -5.76
C SER A 7 11.95 21.32 -5.39
N GLY A 8 11.67 22.21 -6.35
CA GLY A 8 11.45 23.64 -6.12
C GLY A 8 10.01 23.98 -5.79
N TYR A 9 9.05 23.10 -6.10
CA TYR A 9 7.67 23.25 -5.69
C TYR A 9 7.49 22.81 -4.23
N ASP A 10 7.09 23.75 -3.38
CA ASP A 10 6.96 23.62 -1.93
C ASP A 10 5.53 23.38 -1.43
N GLY A 11 4.54 23.42 -2.33
CA GLY A 11 3.15 23.13 -1.99
C GLY A 11 2.93 21.67 -1.58
N ASP A 12 1.83 21.45 -0.86
CA ASP A 12 1.54 20.15 -0.26
C ASP A 12 1.35 19.05 -1.32
N GLY A 13 2.11 17.97 -1.18
CA GLY A 13 2.06 16.80 -2.07
C GLY A 13 2.53 17.06 -3.51
N GLY A 14 1.62 17.49 -4.38
CA GLY A 14 1.87 17.66 -5.82
C GLY A 14 0.70 18.27 -6.59
N LEU A 15 0.90 18.41 -7.91
CA LEU A 15 -0.10 18.92 -8.84
C LEU A 15 -0.49 17.83 -9.84
N ILE A 16 -1.74 17.82 -10.27
CA ILE A 16 -2.21 16.99 -11.38
C ILE A 16 -3.18 17.80 -12.24
N THR A 17 -3.05 17.71 -13.55
CA THR A 17 -3.95 18.39 -14.48
C THR A 17 -5.32 17.70 -14.48
N TYR A 18 -6.39 18.47 -14.57
CA TYR A 18 -7.76 17.98 -14.64
C TYR A 18 -7.96 17.01 -15.80
N GLU A 19 -7.35 17.30 -16.95
CA GLU A 19 -7.35 16.47 -18.16
C GLU A 19 -6.75 15.09 -17.87
N ALA A 20 -5.67 15.02 -17.09
CA ALA A 20 -5.08 13.73 -16.69
C ALA A 20 -6.02 12.94 -15.77
N VAL A 21 -6.69 13.61 -14.82
CA VAL A 21 -7.67 12.95 -13.94
C VAL A 21 -8.84 12.40 -14.74
N LYS A 22 -9.36 13.18 -15.68
CA LYS A 22 -10.53 12.84 -16.47
C LYS A 22 -10.24 11.82 -17.57
N GLU A 23 -9.21 12.04 -18.37
CA GLU A 23 -8.96 11.29 -19.61
C GLU A 23 -8.00 10.11 -19.44
N HIS A 24 -7.08 10.17 -18.47
CA HIS A 24 -6.11 9.10 -18.26
C HIS A 24 -6.43 8.21 -17.06
N LEU A 25 -7.04 8.79 -16.01
CA LEU A 25 -7.37 8.05 -14.81
C LEU A 25 -8.86 7.69 -14.72
N GLU A 26 -9.73 8.42 -15.42
CA GLU A 26 -11.19 8.25 -15.36
C GLU A 26 -11.72 8.39 -13.92
N LEU A 27 -11.15 9.33 -13.14
CA LEU A 27 -11.43 9.54 -11.71
C LEU A 27 -12.03 10.92 -11.40
N ASP A 28 -12.72 11.54 -12.36
CA ASP A 28 -13.34 12.86 -12.19
C ASP A 28 -14.27 12.91 -10.95
N ASP A 29 -15.09 11.87 -10.77
CA ASP A 29 -16.01 11.74 -9.64
C ASP A 29 -15.31 11.61 -8.26
N SER A 30 -14.01 11.35 -8.24
CA SER A 30 -13.21 11.21 -7.01
C SER A 30 -12.52 12.51 -6.59
N VAL A 31 -12.66 13.59 -7.38
CA VAL A 31 -12.12 14.89 -7.04
C VAL A 31 -12.99 15.54 -5.97
N ILE A 32 -12.38 15.87 -4.83
CA ILE A 32 -13.05 16.62 -3.78
C ILE A 32 -12.90 18.11 -4.10
N PRO A 33 -13.99 18.86 -4.34
CA PRO A 33 -13.89 20.26 -4.69
C PRO A 33 -13.19 21.07 -3.60
N SER A 34 -12.23 21.90 -4.01
CA SER A 34 -11.48 22.83 -3.17
C SER A 34 -10.89 23.90 -4.09
N GLU A 35 -11.23 25.14 -3.81
CA GLU A 35 -10.79 26.32 -4.56
C GLU A 35 -9.78 27.10 -3.74
N GLU A 36 -8.50 26.77 -3.92
CA GLU A 36 -7.38 27.32 -3.18
C GLU A 36 -6.30 27.82 -4.17
N LEU A 37 -5.61 28.90 -3.80
CA LEU A 37 -4.43 29.35 -4.54
C LEU A 37 -3.27 28.41 -4.20
N VAL A 38 -2.76 27.70 -5.20
CA VAL A 38 -1.73 26.66 -5.01
C VAL A 38 -0.34 27.17 -5.34
N CYS A 39 -0.22 28.02 -6.36
CA CYS A 39 1.08 28.57 -6.76
C CYS A 39 0.93 29.93 -7.43
N LEU A 40 1.90 30.81 -7.20
CA LEU A 40 2.11 32.02 -7.98
C LEU A 40 3.32 31.82 -8.89
N CYS A 41 3.09 31.78 -10.19
CA CYS A 41 4.14 31.60 -11.17
C CYS A 41 4.94 32.90 -11.39
N LEU A 42 6.20 32.77 -11.81
CA LEU A 42 7.08 33.93 -12.06
C LEU A 42 6.57 34.87 -13.15
N ASN A 43 5.73 34.38 -14.05
CA ASN A 43 5.05 35.18 -15.08
C ASN A 43 3.79 35.90 -14.54
N GLY A 44 3.51 35.83 -13.23
CA GLY A 44 2.36 36.43 -12.58
C GLY A 44 1.06 35.62 -12.70
N GLN A 45 1.09 34.44 -13.32
CA GLN A 45 -0.09 33.57 -13.35
C GLN A 45 -0.34 32.93 -11.99
N GLU A 46 -1.60 32.84 -11.62
CA GLU A 46 -2.07 32.12 -10.44
C GLU A 46 -2.53 30.71 -10.86
N LEU A 47 -1.96 29.69 -10.22
CA LEU A 47 -2.49 28.34 -10.33
C LEU A 47 -3.47 28.11 -9.18
N ARG A 48 -4.74 27.94 -9.53
CA ARG A 48 -5.82 27.65 -8.57
C ARG A 48 -6.25 26.20 -8.69
N SER A 49 -6.47 25.59 -7.53
CA SER A 49 -7.02 24.26 -7.40
C SER A 49 -8.49 24.27 -7.82
N LYS A 50 -8.91 23.27 -8.59
CA LYS A 50 -10.31 22.88 -8.81
C LYS A 50 -10.79 21.87 -7.75
N GLY A 51 -9.84 21.20 -7.10
CA GLY A 51 -10.10 20.24 -6.06
C GLY A 51 -8.86 19.44 -5.72
N ILE A 52 -9.03 18.48 -4.82
CA ILE A 52 -7.96 17.58 -4.42
C ILE A 52 -8.32 16.14 -4.75
N ILE A 53 -7.31 15.36 -5.10
CA ILE A 53 -7.45 13.93 -5.32
C ILE A 53 -6.30 13.19 -4.62
N THR A 54 -6.64 12.12 -3.90
CA THR A 54 -5.64 11.28 -3.26
C THR A 54 -5.42 10.02 -4.09
N LEU A 55 -4.23 9.87 -4.64
CA LEU A 55 -3.89 8.74 -5.50
C LEU A 55 -2.94 7.77 -4.80
N ARG A 56 -3.15 6.49 -5.05
CA ARG A 56 -2.19 5.43 -4.75
C ARG A 56 -1.46 5.09 -6.04
N TRP A 57 -0.14 5.29 -6.06
CA TRP A 57 0.66 5.13 -7.26
C TRP A 57 1.95 4.36 -6.99
N LYS A 58 2.52 3.78 -8.04
CA LYS A 58 3.77 3.03 -7.97
C LYS A 58 4.60 3.36 -9.20
N GLY A 59 5.75 3.98 -9.00
CA GLY A 59 6.70 4.21 -10.07
C GLY A 59 7.32 2.90 -10.56
N GLU A 60 7.68 2.86 -11.83
CA GLU A 60 8.47 1.76 -12.38
C GLU A 60 9.82 1.67 -11.64
N GLY A 61 10.24 0.45 -11.29
CA GLY A 61 11.45 0.22 -10.49
C GLY A 61 11.27 0.40 -8.96
N PHE A 62 10.18 1.01 -8.49
CA PHE A 62 9.89 1.09 -7.07
C PHE A 62 9.19 -0.17 -6.57
N ARG A 63 9.60 -0.68 -5.40
CA ARG A 63 8.92 -1.82 -4.76
C ARG A 63 7.71 -1.40 -3.91
N LYS A 64 7.70 -0.16 -3.40
CA LYS A 64 6.65 0.40 -2.53
C LYS A 64 5.56 1.07 -3.38
N VAL A 65 4.33 1.03 -2.87
CA VAL A 65 3.21 1.83 -3.36
C VAL A 65 3.14 3.09 -2.49
N PHE A 66 3.04 4.23 -3.14
CA PHE A 66 2.97 5.55 -2.51
C PHE A 66 1.52 6.02 -2.44
N LYS A 67 1.27 6.96 -1.54
CA LYS A 67 -0.02 7.64 -1.41
C LYS A 67 0.27 9.12 -1.31
N THR A 68 -0.26 9.90 -2.24
CA THR A 68 -0.03 11.34 -2.32
C THR A 68 -1.35 12.04 -2.63
N THR A 69 -1.57 13.17 -1.97
CA THR A 69 -2.67 14.08 -2.29
C THR A 69 -2.17 15.09 -3.30
N PHE A 70 -2.95 15.31 -4.36
CA PHE A 70 -2.64 16.24 -5.42
C PHE A 70 -3.70 17.32 -5.49
N HIS A 71 -3.28 18.56 -5.71
CA HIS A 71 -4.18 19.61 -6.19
C HIS A 71 -4.44 19.40 -7.67
N VAL A 72 -5.72 19.40 -8.04
CA VAL A 72 -6.19 19.28 -9.41
C VAL A 72 -6.25 20.68 -10.00
N ILE A 73 -5.51 20.92 -11.07
CA ILE A 73 -5.39 22.24 -11.72
C ILE A 73 -5.78 22.16 -13.20
N GLU A 74 -6.01 23.30 -13.84
CA GLU A 74 -6.15 23.33 -15.32
C GLU A 74 -4.82 23.02 -15.99
N GLY A 75 -4.85 22.17 -17.02
CA GLY A 75 -3.66 21.74 -17.74
C GLY A 75 -3.35 22.54 -19.00
N GLU A 76 -4.18 23.51 -19.39
CA GLU A 76 -3.94 24.32 -20.59
C GLU A 76 -2.55 24.97 -20.50
N PHE A 77 -1.68 24.61 -21.44
CA PHE A 77 -0.30 25.11 -21.59
C PHE A 77 0.75 24.62 -20.58
N LEU A 78 0.45 23.62 -19.75
CA LEU A 78 1.47 23.04 -18.86
C LEU A 78 2.31 21.96 -19.58
N PRO A 79 3.63 21.93 -19.36
CA PRO A 79 4.51 20.92 -19.96
C PRO A 79 4.44 19.55 -19.27
N PHE A 80 3.64 19.41 -18.22
CA PHE A 80 3.45 18.20 -17.45
C PHE A 80 1.96 17.93 -17.23
N GLN A 81 1.63 16.66 -16.97
CA GLN A 81 0.28 16.24 -16.58
C GLN A 81 0.18 15.94 -15.08
N MET A 82 1.31 15.58 -14.48
CA MET A 82 1.44 15.40 -13.03
C MET A 82 2.80 15.92 -12.58
N LEU A 83 2.83 16.63 -11.45
CA LEU A 83 4.04 17.13 -10.81
C LEU A 83 4.10 16.60 -9.38
N LEU A 84 5.24 16.01 -9.01
CA LEU A 84 5.54 15.62 -7.64
C LEU A 84 6.43 16.67 -7.00
N GLY A 85 5.94 17.27 -5.91
CA GLY A 85 6.61 18.35 -5.19
C GLY A 85 7.73 17.88 -4.27
N ALA A 86 8.42 18.85 -3.68
CA ALA A 86 9.51 18.63 -2.74
C ALA A 86 9.09 17.74 -1.56
N GLN A 87 7.90 17.93 -1.02
CA GLN A 87 7.37 17.13 0.09
C GLN A 87 7.25 15.65 -0.29
N ALA A 88 6.53 15.33 -1.37
CA ALA A 88 6.35 13.96 -1.82
C ALA A 88 7.69 13.30 -2.20
N ILE A 89 8.59 14.05 -2.83
CA ILE A 89 9.95 13.61 -3.15
C ILE A 89 10.73 13.25 -1.88
N HIS A 90 10.67 14.09 -0.86
CA HIS A 90 11.39 13.91 0.39
C HIS A 90 10.82 12.75 1.21
N GLU A 91 9.51 12.74 1.46
CA GLU A 91 8.80 11.74 2.24
C GLU A 91 8.98 10.33 1.68
N HIS A 92 9.01 10.19 0.36
CA HIS A 92 9.14 8.90 -0.31
C HIS A 92 10.57 8.59 -0.75
N GLY A 93 11.50 9.52 -0.55
CA GLY A 93 12.91 9.37 -0.91
C GLY A 93 13.15 9.16 -2.41
N ILE A 94 12.32 9.75 -3.28
CA ILE A 94 12.26 9.48 -4.72
C ILE A 94 13.63 9.70 -5.40
N LEU A 95 14.29 10.82 -5.11
CA LEU A 95 15.59 11.15 -5.72
C LEU A 95 16.74 10.24 -5.27
N LYS A 96 16.63 9.59 -4.10
CA LYS A 96 17.62 8.58 -3.67
C LYS A 96 17.58 7.34 -4.56
N PHE A 97 16.46 7.08 -5.23
CA PHE A 97 16.31 5.97 -6.16
C PHE A 97 16.67 6.35 -7.60
N ALA A 98 16.38 7.58 -8.03
CA ALA A 98 16.53 8.01 -9.42
C ALA A 98 17.96 8.47 -9.79
N GLY A 99 18.72 9.08 -8.86
CA GLY A 99 19.94 9.82 -9.20
C GLY A 99 21.28 9.09 -9.09
N PHE A 100 21.35 7.92 -8.43
CA PHE A 100 22.64 7.45 -7.92
C PHE A 100 23.12 6.04 -8.31
N GLY A 101 22.46 5.30 -9.21
CA GLY A 101 22.99 4.02 -9.76
C GLY A 101 23.51 3.01 -8.72
N GLY A 102 23.17 3.19 -7.45
CA GLY A 102 23.92 2.70 -6.31
C GLY A 102 22.89 2.33 -5.28
N ARG A 103 23.05 1.14 -4.71
CA ARG A 103 22.19 0.59 -3.65
C ARG A 103 21.80 1.70 -2.66
N ALA A 104 20.60 2.25 -2.83
CA ALA A 104 20.11 3.26 -1.92
C ALA A 104 20.03 2.62 -0.54
N VAL A 105 20.72 3.21 0.44
CA VAL A 105 20.44 2.92 1.85
C VAL A 105 18.98 3.28 2.05
N HIS A 106 18.16 2.24 2.14
CA HIS A 106 16.73 2.38 2.35
C HIS A 106 16.51 3.35 3.51
N PRO A 107 15.59 4.34 3.39
CA PRO A 107 15.18 5.10 4.56
C PRO A 107 14.83 4.09 5.66
N LYS A 108 15.50 4.21 6.81
CA LYS A 108 15.20 3.38 7.98
C LYS A 108 13.70 3.50 8.20
N LYS A 109 13.01 2.36 8.22
CA LYS A 109 11.56 2.27 8.40
C LYS A 109 11.12 3.25 9.48
N SER A 110 10.13 4.09 9.18
CA SER A 110 9.48 4.89 10.22
C SER A 110 8.88 3.94 11.26
N THR A 111 8.75 4.40 12.51
CA THR A 111 8.15 3.65 13.61
C THR A 111 6.74 3.16 13.29
N ALA A 112 5.97 3.90 12.49
CA ALA A 112 4.65 3.48 12.00
C ALA A 112 4.73 2.28 11.05
N ASP A 113 5.67 2.27 10.10
CA ASP A 113 5.91 1.14 9.18
C ASP A 113 6.49 -0.09 9.93
N ALA A 114 7.12 0.10 11.10
CA ALA A 114 7.60 -0.98 11.96
C ALA A 114 6.46 -1.62 12.78
N GLN A 115 5.53 -0.81 13.30
CA GLN A 115 4.35 -1.27 14.04
C GLN A 115 3.42 -2.13 13.18
N ASP A 116 3.15 -1.73 11.94
CA ASP A 116 2.32 -2.49 11.00
C ASP A 116 2.90 -3.88 10.66
N ILE A 117 4.23 -4.01 10.66
CA ILE A 117 4.92 -5.28 10.39
C ILE A 117 4.96 -6.14 11.65
N GLU A 118 5.20 -5.53 12.82
CA GLU A 118 5.17 -6.22 14.11
C GLU A 118 3.79 -6.82 14.36
N GLU A 119 2.72 -6.06 14.14
CA GLU A 119 1.35 -6.53 14.29
C GLU A 119 1.01 -7.67 13.31
N LYS A 120 1.45 -7.57 12.04
CA LYS A 120 1.32 -8.66 11.06
C LYS A 120 2.12 -9.90 11.44
N SER A 121 3.27 -9.75 12.09
CA SER A 121 4.10 -10.87 12.55
C SER A 121 3.51 -11.57 13.77
N ILE A 122 2.95 -10.80 14.71
CA ILE A 122 2.26 -11.30 15.90
C ILE A 122 1.02 -12.09 15.47
N GLU A 123 0.20 -11.55 14.55
CA GLU A 123 -0.99 -12.26 14.06
C GLU A 123 -0.64 -13.52 13.26
N LYS A 124 0.45 -13.50 12.48
CA LYS A 124 0.93 -14.71 11.78
C LYS A 124 1.38 -15.80 12.77
N ASN A 125 2.12 -15.43 13.81
CA ASN A 125 2.55 -16.36 14.86
C ASN A 125 1.35 -16.93 15.62
N ARG A 126 0.35 -16.09 15.94
CA ARG A 126 -0.89 -16.52 16.59
C ARG A 126 -1.66 -17.55 15.76
N ARG A 127 -1.74 -17.35 14.44
CA ARG A 127 -2.36 -18.32 13.51
C ARG A 127 -1.58 -19.63 13.41
N GLU A 128 -0.26 -19.57 13.39
CA GLU A 128 0.59 -20.77 13.36
C GLU A 128 0.50 -21.59 14.65
N GLU A 129 0.49 -20.93 15.82
CA GLU A 129 0.27 -21.59 17.10
C GLU A 129 -1.12 -22.24 17.17
N HIS A 130 -2.16 -21.54 16.71
CA HIS A 130 -3.50 -22.10 16.65
C HIS A 130 -3.55 -23.34 15.75
N ARG A 131 -2.89 -23.30 14.58
CA ARG A 131 -2.80 -24.45 13.67
C ARG A 131 -2.03 -25.62 14.28
N LYS A 132 -0.93 -25.36 14.99
CA LYS A 132 -0.16 -26.40 15.70
C LYS A 132 -0.97 -27.03 16.83
N LYS A 133 -1.71 -26.23 17.60
CA LYS A 133 -2.61 -26.72 18.67
C LYS A 133 -3.76 -27.56 18.09
N ALA A 134 -4.39 -27.12 17.00
CA ALA A 134 -5.42 -27.88 16.30
C ALA A 134 -4.87 -29.24 15.80
N ALA A 135 -3.72 -29.24 15.11
CA ALA A 135 -3.10 -30.48 14.62
C ALA A 135 -2.68 -31.43 15.75
N ALA A 136 -2.23 -30.91 16.89
CA ALA A 136 -1.92 -31.72 18.07
C ALA A 136 -3.18 -32.32 18.70
N ASN A 137 -4.29 -31.58 18.69
CA ASN A 137 -5.57 -32.07 19.19
C ASN A 137 -6.16 -33.15 18.25
N ASP A 138 -6.10 -32.96 16.94
CA ASP A 138 -6.53 -33.96 15.96
C ASP A 138 -5.74 -35.27 16.10
N LYS A 139 -4.43 -35.19 16.36
CA LYS A 139 -3.60 -36.37 16.65
C LYS A 139 -4.05 -37.08 17.92
N LYS A 140 -4.34 -36.35 19.01
CA LYS A 140 -4.86 -36.94 20.25
C LYS A 140 -6.23 -37.61 20.06
N VAL A 141 -7.15 -36.94 19.38
CA VAL A 141 -8.50 -37.48 19.07
C VAL A 141 -8.40 -38.72 18.18
N SER A 142 -7.47 -38.76 17.21
CA SER A 142 -7.24 -39.96 16.39
C SER A 142 -6.64 -41.13 17.19
N ALA A 143 -5.73 -40.84 18.12
CA ALA A 143 -5.14 -41.84 19.01
C ALA A 143 -6.20 -42.43 19.96
N ASP A 144 -7.05 -41.59 20.56
CA ASP A 144 -8.14 -42.04 21.44
C ASP A 144 -9.19 -42.88 20.70
N LYS A 145 -9.56 -42.50 19.47
CA LYS A 145 -10.43 -43.32 18.61
C LYS A 145 -9.81 -44.69 18.28
N SER A 146 -8.50 -44.73 18.03
CA SER A 146 -7.79 -45.97 17.74
C SER A 146 -7.62 -46.87 18.97
N ALA A 147 -7.59 -46.29 20.18
CA ALA A 147 -7.58 -47.03 21.44
C ALA A 147 -8.96 -47.63 21.76
N GLN A 148 -10.06 -46.89 21.54
CA GLN A 148 -11.43 -47.40 21.71
C GLN A 148 -11.77 -48.54 20.75
N ASN A 149 -11.26 -48.52 19.51
CA ASN A 149 -11.47 -49.60 18.55
C ASN A 149 -10.64 -50.86 18.82
N LYS A 150 -9.63 -50.81 19.70
CA LYS A 150 -8.82 -51.98 20.11
C LYS A 150 -9.33 -52.64 21.39
N SER A 151 -10.25 -52.01 22.11
CA SER A 151 -10.82 -52.53 23.37
C SER A 151 -12.20 -53.18 23.21
N SER A 152 -12.68 -53.40 21.99
CA SER A 152 -13.88 -54.21 21.74
C SER A 152 -13.51 -55.70 21.81
N PRO A 153 -13.99 -56.49 22.78
CA PRO A 153 -13.73 -57.91 22.82
C PRO A 153 -14.42 -58.59 21.63
N LYS A 154 -13.66 -59.42 20.90
CA LYS A 154 -14.25 -60.48 20.07
C LYS A 154 -14.98 -61.43 21.03
N GLU A 155 -16.29 -61.33 21.09
CA GLU A 155 -17.12 -62.40 21.62
C GLU A 155 -17.05 -63.56 20.62
N ASP A 156 -16.29 -64.58 20.99
CA ASP A 156 -16.08 -65.78 20.19
C ASP A 156 -17.39 -66.55 20.06
N SER A 157 -17.93 -66.50 18.84
CA SER A 157 -18.85 -67.50 18.33
C SER A 157 -18.09 -68.82 18.08
N LYS A 158 -18.49 -69.88 18.81
CA LYS A 158 -18.53 -71.33 18.48
C LYS A 158 -18.36 -72.12 19.80
N ARG A 159 -19.06 -73.22 20.11
CA ARG A 159 -19.78 -74.24 19.33
C ARG A 159 -20.54 -75.15 20.32
N ARG A 160 -21.71 -75.62 19.89
CA ARG A 160 -22.29 -76.98 20.03
C ARG A 160 -21.79 -77.86 21.20
N LEU A 161 -22.74 -78.30 22.04
CA LEU A 161 -23.27 -79.67 22.03
C LEU A 161 -24.73 -79.65 22.49
#